data_AF-A0A7W3PAS2-F1
#
_entry.id   AF-A0A7W3PAS2-F1
#
_cell.length_a   1.000
_cell.length_b   1.000
_cell.length_c   1.000
_cell.angle_alpha   90.00
_cell.angle_beta   90.00
_cell.angle_gamma   90.00
#
_symmetry.space_group_name_H-M   'P 1'
#
loop_
_entity.id
_entity.type
_entity.pdbx_description
1 polymer ?
#
loop_
_entity_poly.entity_id
_entity_poly.type
_entity_poly.pdbx_seq_one_letter_code
_entity_poly.pdbx_strand_id
1 'polypeptide(L)'
;MVVIVMLAGASGAAWWFTIRETDEDRYLAALETGGFQEHYATPDVALAAGHAFCTSLAGGADLEGFDYQHVAVAELCPQFDKSFHVIPTPEQQQEKYTRLLRSKGLGGKFSSDASAVTHAKAICQGLDDGAAQQGPEVDAVGVSVYCKQYASGFKTLYPIRVAGTFTLFDSDPSSYFPSIDGTAGFCSGTGGYSDVSSGSEIRVTNSSGDVLTTANLGAGHGSPPFMCKFPFKFTVMDGEPGGYMIELGDRGSIHYSAADLKIPESVQITLGD
;
A
#
# COMPACT_ATOMS: atom_id res chain seq x y z
N MET A 1 6.19 6.91 -47.41
CA MET A 1 5.37 7.70 -48.35
C MET A 1 6.31 8.31 -49.38
N VAL A 2 6.02 8.27 -50.69
CA VAL A 2 6.92 8.87 -51.70
C VAL A 2 6.53 10.32 -51.93
N VAL A 3 7.35 11.26 -51.46
CA VAL A 3 7.17 12.69 -51.75
C VAL A 3 7.94 13.02 -53.03
N ILE A 4 7.21 13.54 -54.04
CA ILE A 4 7.79 13.97 -55.31
C ILE A 4 7.92 15.49 -55.26
N VAL A 5 9.16 15.99 -55.25
CA VAL A 5 9.44 17.43 -55.30
C VAL A 5 9.85 17.80 -56.71
N MET A 6 9.14 18.75 -57.33
CA MET A 6 9.52 19.35 -58.62
C MET A 6 10.35 20.61 -58.39
N LEU A 7 11.59 20.61 -58.89
CA LEU A 7 12.41 21.82 -59.03
C LEU A 7 12.56 22.13 -60.52
N ALA A 8 11.95 23.22 -60.97
CA ALA A 8 12.05 23.71 -62.34
C ALA A 8 13.38 24.46 -62.53
N GLY A 9 14.37 23.79 -63.12
CA GLY A 9 15.58 24.46 -63.62
C GLY A 9 15.32 25.14 -64.96
N ALA A 10 15.96 26.29 -65.20
CA ALA A 10 15.81 27.14 -66.39
C ALA A 10 16.22 26.51 -67.75
N SER A 11 16.37 25.19 -67.81
CA SER A 11 16.79 24.43 -68.98
C SER A 11 15.96 23.14 -69.14
N GLY A 12 14.63 23.22 -69.05
CA GLY A 12 13.68 22.25 -69.64
C GLY A 12 13.76 20.78 -69.22
N ALA A 13 14.69 20.38 -68.35
CA ALA A 13 14.83 19.04 -67.83
C ALA A 13 14.15 18.98 -66.46
N ALA A 14 12.97 18.33 -66.41
CA ALA A 14 12.34 17.96 -65.16
C ALA A 14 13.10 16.75 -64.58
N TRP A 15 13.92 17.01 -63.56
CA TRP A 15 14.57 15.97 -62.78
C TRP A 15 13.60 15.48 -61.71
N TRP A 16 13.16 14.23 -61.83
CA TRP A 16 12.32 13.59 -60.83
C TRP A 16 13.23 13.01 -59.74
N PHE A 17 13.29 13.67 -58.59
CA PHE A 17 13.90 13.08 -57.40
C PHE A 17 12.80 12.37 -56.61
N THR A 18 12.85 11.04 -56.60
CA THR A 18 12.13 10.23 -55.61
C THR A 18 12.96 10.23 -54.33
N ILE A 19 12.56 11.02 -53.33
CA ILE A 19 13.14 10.92 -52.00
C ILE A 19 12.56 9.66 -51.37
N ARG A 20 13.39 8.64 -51.16
CA ARG A 20 13.04 7.50 -50.32
C ARG A 20 13.13 7.99 -48.89
N GLU A 21 12.00 7.97 -48.20
CA GLU A 21 11.92 8.19 -46.75
C GLU A 21 12.80 7.14 -46.07
N THR A 22 13.77 7.61 -45.29
CA THR A 22 14.68 6.74 -44.55
C THR A 22 14.01 6.23 -43.28
N ASP A 23 14.55 5.17 -42.69
CA ASP A 23 14.07 4.66 -41.39
C ASP A 23 14.17 5.75 -40.30
N GLU A 24 15.16 6.63 -40.41
CA GLU A 24 15.36 7.80 -39.55
C GLU A 24 14.24 8.84 -39.71
N ASP A 25 13.81 9.12 -40.95
CA ASP A 25 12.69 10.03 -41.22
C ASP A 25 11.38 9.48 -40.63
N ARG A 26 11.14 8.17 -40.79
CA ARG A 26 9.96 7.50 -40.22
C ARG A 26 9.98 7.52 -38.69
N TYR A 27 11.14 7.27 -38.08
CA TYR A 27 11.32 7.34 -36.63
C TYR A 27 10.98 8.73 -36.09
N LEU A 28 11.52 9.80 -36.70
CA LEU A 28 11.24 11.17 -36.28
C LEU A 28 9.76 11.54 -36.47
N ALA A 29 9.16 11.14 -37.58
CA ALA A 29 7.73 11.36 -37.83
C ALA A 29 6.83 10.59 -36.85
N ALA A 30 7.23 9.37 -36.46
CA ALA A 30 6.53 8.56 -35.48
C ALA A 30 6.63 9.16 -34.06
N LEU A 31 7.79 9.72 -33.68
CA LEU A 31 7.94 10.47 -32.43
C LEU A 31 7.01 11.69 -32.37
N GLU A 32 6.90 12.43 -33.48
CA GLU A 32 5.98 13.58 -33.58
C GLU A 32 4.52 13.15 -33.44
N THR A 33 4.13 12.13 -34.19
CA THR A 33 2.76 11.58 -34.16
C THR A 33 2.38 11.05 -32.78
N GLY A 34 3.34 10.43 -32.08
CA GLY A 34 3.16 9.94 -30.71
C GLY A 34 3.26 11.02 -29.63
N GLY A 35 3.64 12.26 -29.97
CA GLY A 35 3.83 13.34 -29.01
C GLY A 35 5.07 13.18 -28.13
N PHE A 36 6.05 12.37 -28.54
CA PHE A 36 7.25 12.04 -27.74
C PHE A 36 8.44 12.98 -27.97
N GLN A 37 8.26 14.04 -28.75
CA GLN A 37 9.34 15.00 -29.07
C GLN A 37 9.92 15.66 -27.82
N GLU A 38 9.11 15.85 -26.76
CA GLU A 38 9.55 16.47 -25.50
C GLU A 38 10.60 15.67 -24.72
N HIS A 39 10.78 14.38 -25.05
CA HIS A 39 11.84 13.56 -24.46
C HIS A 39 13.24 13.88 -25.00
N TYR A 40 13.34 14.65 -26.08
CA TYR A 40 14.60 14.90 -26.76
C TYR A 40 14.82 16.40 -27.00
N ALA A 41 16.06 16.85 -26.82
CA ALA A 41 16.41 18.26 -27.03
C ALA A 41 16.35 18.66 -28.51
N THR A 42 16.73 17.76 -29.41
CA THR A 42 16.74 17.96 -30.87
C THR A 42 16.47 16.65 -31.61
N PRO A 43 16.08 16.71 -32.91
CA PRO A 43 15.94 15.51 -33.74
C PRO A 43 17.21 14.67 -33.82
N ASP A 44 18.39 15.29 -33.93
CA ASP A 44 19.67 14.57 -33.97
C ASP A 44 19.94 13.81 -32.66
N VAL A 45 19.58 14.40 -31.52
CA VAL A 45 19.68 13.73 -30.21
C VAL A 45 18.70 12.56 -30.12
N ALA A 46 17.49 12.71 -30.66
CA ALA A 46 16.52 11.62 -30.72
C ALA A 46 17.05 10.45 -31.56
N LEU A 47 17.59 10.73 -32.75
CA LEU A 47 18.20 9.71 -33.63
C LEU A 47 19.37 9.01 -32.95
N ALA A 48 20.29 9.76 -32.35
CA ALA A 48 21.41 9.19 -31.63
C ALA A 48 20.94 8.30 -30.46
N ALA A 49 19.92 8.72 -29.72
CA ALA A 49 19.34 7.94 -28.62
C ALA A 49 18.65 6.66 -29.12
N GLY A 50 17.86 6.75 -30.20
CA GLY A 50 17.21 5.59 -30.83
C GLY A 50 18.20 4.54 -31.31
N HIS A 51 19.25 4.95 -32.03
CA HIS A 51 20.33 4.05 -32.47
C HIS A 51 21.11 3.44 -31.31
N ALA A 52 21.41 4.24 -30.28
CA ALA A 52 22.08 3.75 -29.08
C ALA A 52 21.23 2.69 -28.34
N PHE A 53 19.92 2.92 -28.26
CA PHE A 53 18.97 1.97 -27.66
C PHE A 53 18.88 0.67 -28.45
N CYS A 54 18.74 0.75 -29.78
CA CYS A 54 18.77 -0.45 -30.64
C CYS A 54 20.09 -1.21 -30.51
N THR A 55 21.21 -0.51 -30.36
CA THR A 55 22.53 -1.11 -30.13
C THR A 55 22.60 -1.82 -28.77
N SER A 56 22.00 -1.27 -27.72
CA SER A 56 21.98 -1.93 -26.41
C SER A 56 21.12 -3.20 -26.42
N LEU A 57 19.97 -3.20 -27.12
CA LEU A 57 19.16 -4.41 -27.30
C LEU A 57 19.93 -5.50 -28.06
N ALA A 58 20.65 -5.13 -29.13
CA ALA A 58 21.54 -6.06 -29.83
C ALA A 58 22.70 -6.58 -28.95
N GLY A 59 23.09 -5.80 -27.94
CA GLY A 59 24.07 -6.16 -26.92
C GLY A 59 23.53 -7.05 -25.79
N GLY A 60 22.25 -7.42 -25.81
CA GLY A 60 21.63 -8.29 -24.81
C GLY A 60 20.99 -7.57 -23.63
N ALA A 61 20.69 -6.27 -23.75
CA ALA A 61 19.81 -5.60 -22.78
C ALA A 61 18.40 -6.22 -22.77
N ASP A 62 17.68 -6.04 -21.67
CA ASP A 62 16.33 -6.53 -21.52
C ASP A 62 15.42 -5.95 -22.62
N LEU A 63 14.54 -6.79 -23.17
CA LEU A 63 13.59 -6.42 -24.23
C LEU A 63 12.38 -5.72 -23.63
N GLU A 64 12.62 -4.68 -22.83
CA GLU A 64 11.58 -3.84 -22.24
C GLU A 64 12.01 -2.38 -22.17
N GLY A 65 11.03 -1.48 -22.12
CA GLY A 65 11.27 -0.05 -22.02
C GLY A 65 10.01 0.78 -22.22
N PHE A 66 10.17 2.08 -22.32
CA PHE A 66 9.04 3.00 -22.37
C PHE A 66 8.45 3.13 -23.77
N ASP A 67 7.24 3.68 -23.85
CA ASP A 67 6.52 3.83 -25.12
C ASP A 67 7.28 4.69 -26.13
N TYR A 68 7.95 5.75 -25.67
CA TYR A 68 8.80 6.58 -26.54
C TYR A 68 10.06 5.85 -27.06
N GLN A 69 10.50 4.79 -26.37
CA GLN A 69 11.61 3.94 -26.82
C GLN A 69 11.13 2.86 -27.79
N HIS A 70 9.90 2.38 -27.61
CA HIS A 70 9.27 1.45 -28.54
C HIS A 70 9.19 2.02 -29.98
N VAL A 71 9.05 3.33 -30.13
CA VAL A 71 9.13 3.98 -31.46
C VAL A 71 10.47 3.69 -32.16
N ALA A 72 11.59 3.70 -31.43
CA ALA A 72 12.89 3.32 -31.99
C ALA A 72 12.93 1.83 -32.35
N VAL A 73 12.32 0.98 -31.51
CA VAL A 73 12.22 -0.46 -31.78
C VAL A 73 11.42 -0.73 -33.06
N ALA A 74 10.27 -0.08 -33.23
CA ALA A 74 9.39 -0.27 -34.37
C ALA A 74 10.03 0.21 -35.69
N GLU A 75 10.71 1.35 -35.66
CA GLU A 75 11.19 2.00 -36.89
C GLU A 75 12.67 1.72 -37.22
N LEU A 76 13.55 1.63 -36.22
CA LEU A 76 15.01 1.51 -36.41
C LEU A 76 15.54 0.08 -36.19
N CYS A 77 14.91 -0.70 -35.31
CA CYS A 77 15.32 -2.09 -35.04
C CYS A 77 14.14 -3.08 -34.92
N PRO A 78 13.34 -3.23 -35.99
CA PRO A 78 12.08 -3.98 -36.00
C PRO A 78 12.23 -5.48 -35.68
N GLN A 79 13.45 -6.02 -35.68
CA GLN A 79 13.71 -7.39 -35.23
C GLN A 79 13.33 -7.62 -33.76
N PHE A 80 13.31 -6.58 -32.92
CA PHE A 80 12.97 -6.68 -31.49
C PHE A 80 11.50 -6.39 -31.20
N ASP A 81 10.79 -5.72 -32.12
CA ASP A 81 9.42 -5.22 -31.98
C ASP A 81 8.44 -6.23 -31.36
N LYS A 82 8.37 -7.44 -31.93
CA LYS A 82 7.43 -8.48 -31.47
C LYS A 82 7.67 -8.97 -30.06
N SER A 83 8.89 -8.81 -29.53
CA SER A 83 9.29 -9.31 -28.21
C SER A 83 9.47 -8.17 -27.21
N PHE A 84 9.35 -6.92 -27.64
CA PHE A 84 9.57 -5.76 -26.80
C PHE A 84 8.37 -5.52 -25.88
N HIS A 85 8.63 -5.40 -24.58
CA HIS A 85 7.60 -5.15 -23.58
C HIS A 85 7.58 -3.67 -23.18
N VAL A 86 6.50 -2.98 -23.55
CA VAL A 86 6.30 -1.59 -23.14
C VAL A 86 5.91 -1.53 -21.66
N ILE A 87 6.75 -0.90 -20.85
CA ILE A 87 6.51 -0.65 -19.43
C ILE A 87 6.09 0.82 -19.20
N PRO A 88 5.22 1.08 -18.21
CA PRO A 88 4.80 2.44 -17.90
C PRO A 88 5.95 3.26 -17.28
N THR A 89 5.99 4.56 -17.55
CA THR A 89 6.95 5.47 -16.90
C THR A 89 6.66 5.62 -15.41
N PRO A 90 7.64 6.07 -14.59
CA PRO A 90 7.40 6.38 -13.18
C PRO A 90 6.24 7.36 -12.97
N GLU A 91 6.10 8.36 -13.84
CA GLU A 91 5.04 9.36 -13.81
C GLU A 91 3.68 8.73 -14.12
N GLN A 92 3.61 7.87 -15.14
CA GLN A 92 2.38 7.14 -15.49
C GLN A 92 1.95 6.18 -14.37
N GLN A 93 2.90 5.48 -13.74
CA GLN A 93 2.63 4.62 -12.59
C GLN A 93 2.11 5.44 -11.40
N GLN A 94 2.75 6.57 -11.09
CA GLN A 94 2.32 7.46 -10.01
C GLN A 94 0.92 8.02 -10.28
N GLU A 95 0.63 8.50 -11.49
CA GLU A 95 -0.68 9.02 -11.85
C GLU A 95 -1.75 7.93 -11.72
N LYS A 96 -1.49 6.74 -12.26
CA LYS A 96 -2.38 5.58 -12.14
C LYS A 96 -2.64 5.23 -10.68
N TYR A 97 -1.59 5.15 -9.87
CA TYR A 97 -1.68 4.82 -8.45
C TYR A 97 -2.50 5.84 -7.67
N THR A 98 -2.17 7.13 -7.78
CA THR A 98 -2.88 8.20 -7.07
C THR A 98 -4.35 8.31 -7.52
N ARG A 99 -4.63 8.10 -8.80
CA ARG A 99 -6.00 8.02 -9.32
C ARG A 99 -6.78 6.85 -8.71
N LEU A 100 -6.17 5.66 -8.61
CA LEU A 100 -6.78 4.49 -7.98
C LEU A 100 -7.02 4.68 -6.47
N LEU A 101 -6.08 5.32 -5.76
CA LEU A 101 -6.28 5.67 -4.36
C LEU A 101 -7.49 6.59 -4.19
N ARG A 102 -7.59 7.65 -5.01
CA ARG A 102 -8.72 8.58 -4.95
C ARG A 102 -10.05 7.90 -5.27
N SER A 103 -10.11 7.06 -6.30
CA SER A 103 -11.35 6.37 -6.68
C SER A 103 -11.84 5.37 -5.63
N LYS A 104 -10.93 4.82 -4.82
CA LYS A 104 -11.25 3.93 -3.69
C LYS A 104 -11.47 4.66 -2.36
N GLY A 105 -11.49 6.00 -2.35
CA GLY A 105 -11.64 6.78 -1.12
C GLY A 105 -10.43 6.73 -0.19
N LEU A 106 -9.25 6.36 -0.72
CA LEU A 106 -7.98 6.28 -0.01
C LEU A 106 -7.08 7.51 -0.25
N GLY A 107 -7.54 8.47 -1.06
CA GLY A 107 -6.86 9.75 -1.28
C GLY A 107 -6.86 10.57 0.01
N GLY A 108 -5.73 10.57 0.75
CA GLY A 108 -5.62 11.20 2.06
C GLY A 108 -4.99 10.30 3.13
N LYS A 109 -4.66 9.05 2.79
CA LYS A 109 -3.89 8.14 3.67
C LYS A 109 -2.42 8.53 3.84
N PHE A 110 -1.91 9.40 2.98
CA PHE A 110 -0.52 9.83 2.97
C PHE A 110 -0.43 11.35 2.96
N SER A 111 0.67 11.88 3.48
CA SER A 111 0.95 13.32 3.50
C SER A 111 1.20 13.92 2.11
N SER A 112 1.61 13.10 1.14
CA SER A 112 1.84 13.51 -0.25
C SER A 112 1.79 12.31 -1.20
N ASP A 113 1.62 12.58 -2.49
CA ASP A 113 1.69 11.56 -3.54
C ASP A 113 3.07 10.85 -3.54
N ALA A 114 4.17 11.59 -3.30
CA ALA A 114 5.51 11.01 -3.18
C ALA A 114 5.65 10.05 -1.99
N SER A 115 5.03 10.37 -0.84
CA SER A 115 5.01 9.48 0.32
C SER A 115 4.20 8.21 0.04
N ALA A 116 3.08 8.35 -0.69
CA ALA A 116 2.27 7.22 -1.11
C ALA A 116 3.04 6.27 -2.04
N VAL A 117 3.81 6.81 -3.00
CA VAL A 117 4.66 6.02 -3.91
C VAL A 117 5.79 5.34 -3.16
N THR A 118 6.44 6.05 -2.24
CA THR A 118 7.51 5.49 -1.41
C THR A 118 7.01 4.30 -0.60
N HIS A 119 5.83 4.43 0.02
CA HIS A 119 5.16 3.34 0.74
C HIS A 119 4.85 2.15 -0.18
N ALA A 120 4.26 2.40 -1.35
CA ALA A 120 3.95 1.33 -2.31
C ALA A 120 5.19 0.56 -2.78
N LYS A 121 6.31 1.26 -3.03
CA LYS A 121 7.58 0.64 -3.41
C LYS A 121 8.19 -0.17 -2.26
N ALA A 122 8.11 0.33 -1.03
CA ALA A 122 8.60 -0.39 0.15
C ALA A 122 7.85 -1.72 0.37
N ILE A 123 6.54 -1.75 0.10
CA ILE A 123 5.76 -3.01 0.13
C ILE A 123 6.29 -3.99 -0.90
N CYS A 124 6.47 -3.54 -2.15
CA CYS A 124 6.98 -4.41 -3.21
C CYS A 124 8.35 -5.00 -2.86
N GLN A 125 9.25 -4.19 -2.33
CA GLN A 125 10.54 -4.67 -1.83
C GLN A 125 10.38 -5.70 -0.71
N GLY A 126 9.51 -5.44 0.28
CA GLY A 126 9.24 -6.42 1.34
C GLY A 126 8.70 -7.74 0.81
N LEU A 127 7.84 -7.71 -0.22
CA LEU A 127 7.33 -8.92 -0.87
C LEU A 127 8.44 -9.69 -1.61
N ASP A 128 9.35 -8.99 -2.28
CA ASP A 128 10.54 -9.60 -2.90
C ASP A 128 11.46 -10.24 -1.85
N ASP A 129 11.53 -9.66 -0.64
CA ASP A 129 12.27 -10.18 0.51
C ASP A 129 11.54 -11.30 1.28
N GLY A 130 10.35 -11.72 0.81
CA GLY A 130 9.60 -12.85 1.38
C GLY A 130 8.61 -12.48 2.48
N ALA A 131 8.22 -11.21 2.61
CA ALA A 131 7.14 -10.80 3.51
C ALA A 131 5.80 -11.48 3.13
N ALA A 132 4.89 -11.54 4.10
CA ALA A 132 3.56 -12.08 3.87
C ALA A 132 2.83 -11.26 2.79
N GLN A 133 2.21 -11.95 1.82
CA GLN A 133 1.41 -11.34 0.75
C GLN A 133 0.03 -10.91 1.29
N GLN A 134 0.01 -10.02 2.26
CA GLN A 134 -1.20 -9.48 2.85
C GLN A 134 -0.98 -8.07 3.39
N GLY A 135 -2.06 -7.28 3.46
CA GLY A 135 -2.01 -5.92 3.98
C GLY A 135 -3.32 -5.16 3.76
N PRO A 136 -3.44 -3.93 4.28
CA PRO A 136 -4.62 -3.09 4.06
C PRO A 136 -4.88 -2.83 2.56
N GLU A 137 -6.09 -2.36 2.23
CA GLU A 137 -6.49 -2.10 0.84
C GLU A 137 -5.56 -1.11 0.11
N VAL A 138 -5.00 -0.15 0.83
CA VAL A 138 -4.02 0.80 0.27
C VAL A 138 -2.77 0.10 -0.26
N ASP A 139 -2.34 -0.98 0.40
CA ASP A 139 -1.19 -1.77 -0.01
C ASP A 139 -1.54 -2.63 -1.22
N ALA A 140 -2.73 -3.24 -1.24
CA ALA A 140 -3.23 -4.00 -2.39
C ALA A 140 -3.28 -3.14 -3.68
N VAL A 141 -3.65 -1.86 -3.55
CA VAL A 141 -3.61 -0.91 -4.68
C VAL A 141 -2.17 -0.66 -5.13
N GLY A 142 -1.25 -0.44 -4.19
CA GLY A 142 0.18 -0.27 -4.48
C GLY A 142 0.78 -1.46 -5.22
N VAL A 143 0.50 -2.67 -4.72
CA VAL A 143 0.91 -3.94 -5.32
C VAL A 143 0.37 -4.09 -6.76
N SER A 144 -0.89 -3.72 -6.99
CA SER A 144 -1.50 -3.79 -8.33
C SER A 144 -0.86 -2.87 -9.38
N VAL A 145 -0.08 -1.86 -8.94
CA VAL A 145 0.59 -0.90 -9.82
C VAL A 145 2.08 -1.18 -9.95
N TYR A 146 2.77 -1.39 -8.83
CA TYR A 146 4.24 -1.43 -8.77
C TYR A 146 4.84 -2.85 -8.77
N CYS A 147 4.11 -3.86 -8.33
CA CYS A 147 4.59 -5.25 -8.29
C CYS A 147 3.45 -6.24 -8.59
N LYS A 148 2.97 -6.15 -9.84
CA LYS A 148 1.79 -6.89 -10.33
C LYS A 148 1.89 -8.40 -10.17
N GLN A 149 3.09 -8.95 -10.11
CA GLN A 149 3.32 -10.38 -9.89
C GLN A 149 2.69 -10.90 -8.58
N TYR A 150 2.56 -10.03 -7.56
CA TYR A 150 1.92 -10.40 -6.30
C TYR A 150 0.43 -10.06 -6.24
N ALA A 151 -0.09 -9.30 -7.20
CA ALA A 151 -1.44 -8.72 -7.11
C ALA A 151 -2.57 -9.76 -7.03
N SER A 152 -2.39 -10.94 -7.65
CA SER A 152 -3.38 -12.02 -7.61
C SER A 152 -3.37 -12.80 -6.29
N GLY A 153 -2.24 -12.85 -5.60
CA GLY A 153 -2.06 -13.56 -4.32
C GLY A 153 -2.21 -12.67 -3.09
N PHE A 154 -2.20 -11.34 -3.26
CA PHE A 154 -2.22 -10.39 -2.16
C PHE A 154 -3.57 -10.38 -1.44
N LYS A 155 -3.58 -10.80 -0.17
CA LYS A 155 -4.77 -10.81 0.67
C LYS A 155 -5.00 -9.43 1.30
N THR A 156 -6.09 -8.78 0.90
CA THR A 156 -6.53 -7.54 1.55
C THR A 156 -7.05 -7.83 2.96
N LEU A 157 -6.50 -7.13 3.94
CA LEU A 157 -6.91 -7.14 5.33
C LEU A 157 -7.80 -5.94 5.62
N TYR A 158 -8.77 -6.13 6.52
CA TYR A 158 -9.72 -5.11 6.92
C TYR A 158 -9.59 -4.79 8.42
N PRO A 159 -9.75 -3.51 8.81
CA PRO A 159 -9.71 -3.11 10.20
C PRO A 159 -10.95 -3.62 10.95
N ILE A 160 -10.73 -4.29 12.08
CA ILE A 160 -11.72 -4.63 13.08
C ILE A 160 -11.65 -3.58 14.19
N ARG A 161 -12.75 -2.85 14.40
CA ARG A 161 -12.89 -1.91 15.52
C ARG A 161 -13.53 -2.63 16.68
N VAL A 162 -12.78 -2.79 17.77
CA VAL A 162 -13.25 -3.50 18.95
C VAL A 162 -13.64 -2.49 20.02
N ALA A 163 -14.80 -2.71 20.63
CA ALA A 163 -15.21 -2.08 21.87
C ALA A 163 -15.46 -3.19 22.89
N GLY A 164 -14.68 -3.17 23.98
CA GLY A 164 -14.75 -4.17 25.03
C GLY A 164 -14.97 -3.55 26.39
N THR A 165 -15.21 -4.40 27.38
CA THR A 165 -15.30 -3.99 28.78
C THR A 165 -14.47 -4.93 29.65
N PHE A 166 -13.65 -4.34 30.51
CA PHE A 166 -12.96 -5.04 31.58
C PHE A 166 -13.76 -4.84 32.87
N THR A 167 -14.06 -5.92 33.59
CA THR A 167 -14.81 -5.90 34.85
C THR A 167 -13.92 -6.42 35.96
N LEU A 168 -13.65 -5.57 36.95
CA LEU A 168 -13.17 -6.00 38.25
C LEU A 168 -14.40 -6.31 39.12
N PHE A 169 -14.45 -7.50 39.69
CA PHE A 169 -15.57 -8.00 40.48
C PHE A 169 -15.06 -8.57 41.81
N ASP A 170 -15.83 -8.41 42.88
CA ASP A 170 -15.55 -8.97 44.20
C ASP A 170 -16.91 -9.35 44.80
N SER A 171 -17.18 -10.65 44.90
CA SER A 171 -18.47 -11.15 45.38
C SER A 171 -18.64 -11.06 46.90
N ASP A 172 -17.55 -10.93 47.67
CA ASP A 172 -17.57 -10.82 49.14
C ASP A 172 -16.56 -9.76 49.64
N PRO A 173 -16.83 -8.47 49.36
CA PRO A 173 -15.87 -7.41 49.61
C PRO A 173 -15.68 -7.18 51.10
N SER A 174 -14.40 -7.15 51.53
CA SER A 174 -14.03 -6.81 52.90
C SER A 174 -14.56 -5.42 53.29
N SER A 175 -15.24 -5.34 54.44
CA SER A 175 -15.74 -4.06 54.97
C SER A 175 -14.63 -3.10 55.40
N TYR A 176 -13.39 -3.59 55.57
CA TYR A 176 -12.26 -2.79 56.05
C TYR A 176 -11.24 -2.51 54.94
N PHE A 177 -11.06 -3.45 54.01
CA PHE A 177 -10.07 -3.38 52.94
C PHE A 177 -10.69 -3.89 51.63
N PRO A 178 -11.68 -3.18 51.06
CA PRO A 178 -12.30 -3.61 49.82
C PRO A 178 -11.26 -3.60 48.69
N SER A 179 -11.38 -4.55 47.76
CA SER A 179 -10.55 -4.70 46.54
C SER A 179 -10.89 -3.68 45.46
N ILE A 180 -12.04 -3.02 45.61
CA ILE A 180 -12.60 -2.02 44.70
C ILE A 180 -13.03 -0.81 45.53
N ASP A 181 -12.54 0.37 45.17
CA ASP A 181 -12.86 1.63 45.84
C ASP A 181 -13.41 2.66 44.86
N GLY A 182 -14.05 3.69 45.40
CA GLY A 182 -14.58 4.83 44.68
C GLY A 182 -16.10 4.95 44.71
N THR A 183 -16.65 5.56 43.66
CA THR A 183 -18.07 5.85 43.51
C THR A 183 -18.63 5.19 42.24
N ALA A 184 -19.95 5.22 42.05
CA ALA A 184 -20.58 4.61 40.89
C ALA A 184 -20.07 5.11 39.52
N GLY A 185 -19.58 6.36 39.45
CA GLY A 185 -19.04 6.95 38.22
C GLY A 185 -17.51 6.98 38.13
N PHE A 186 -16.81 6.64 39.21
CA PHE A 186 -15.36 6.69 39.31
C PHE A 186 -14.90 5.64 40.31
N CYS A 187 -14.59 4.44 39.84
CA CYS A 187 -14.07 3.37 40.67
C CYS A 187 -12.74 2.83 40.12
N SER A 188 -11.94 2.24 41.00
CA SER A 188 -10.67 1.58 40.67
C SER A 188 -10.41 0.39 41.58
N GLY A 189 -9.49 -0.47 41.17
CA GLY A 189 -8.97 -1.50 42.05
C GLY A 189 -8.06 -0.91 43.13
N THR A 190 -7.96 -1.63 44.24
CA THR A 190 -7.13 -1.31 45.41
C THR A 190 -6.41 -2.57 45.88
N GLY A 191 -5.44 -2.43 46.77
CA GLY A 191 -4.68 -3.55 47.31
C GLY A 191 -4.06 -4.40 46.18
N GLY A 192 -4.44 -5.67 46.10
CA GLY A 192 -3.98 -6.59 45.07
C GLY A 192 -4.41 -6.24 43.63
N TYR A 193 -5.27 -5.24 43.44
CA TYR A 193 -5.75 -4.76 42.13
C TYR A 193 -5.43 -3.27 41.88
N SER A 194 -4.48 -2.68 42.61
CA SER A 194 -4.15 -1.24 42.50
C SER A 194 -3.66 -0.79 41.12
N ASP A 195 -3.22 -1.73 40.29
CA ASP A 195 -2.82 -1.56 38.88
C ASP A 195 -4.03 -1.53 37.92
N VAL A 196 -5.25 -1.81 38.39
CA VAL A 196 -6.48 -1.77 37.59
C VAL A 196 -7.20 -0.45 37.83
N SER A 197 -6.98 0.51 36.93
CA SER A 197 -7.59 1.83 37.01
C SER A 197 -7.77 2.44 35.62
N SER A 198 -8.42 3.61 35.55
CA SER A 198 -8.46 4.39 34.31
C SER A 198 -7.04 4.67 33.84
N GLY A 199 -6.75 4.37 32.58
CA GLY A 199 -5.43 4.52 31.99
C GLY A 199 -4.56 3.26 31.99
N SER A 200 -4.93 2.18 32.71
CA SER A 200 -4.19 0.92 32.65
C SER A 200 -4.11 0.38 31.22
N GLU A 201 -2.93 -0.10 30.81
CA GLU A 201 -2.66 -0.54 29.44
C GLU A 201 -3.33 -1.89 29.14
N ILE A 202 -4.03 -1.93 28.01
CA ILE A 202 -4.39 -3.15 27.32
C ILE A 202 -3.41 -3.36 26.18
N ARG A 203 -2.83 -4.55 26.14
CA ARG A 203 -1.95 -4.99 25.07
C ARG A 203 -2.68 -6.01 24.20
N VAL A 204 -2.63 -5.82 22.89
CA VAL A 204 -3.18 -6.77 21.92
C VAL A 204 -2.04 -7.32 21.08
N THR A 205 -1.82 -8.62 21.14
CA THR A 205 -0.75 -9.32 20.41
C THR A 205 -1.31 -10.38 19.47
N ASN A 206 -0.50 -10.80 18.49
CA ASN A 206 -0.78 -11.99 17.70
C ASN A 206 -0.26 -13.26 18.41
N SER A 207 -0.50 -14.43 17.81
CA SER A 207 -0.02 -15.72 18.33
C SER A 207 1.51 -15.87 18.37
N SER A 208 2.25 -15.03 17.65
CA SER A 208 3.71 -15.00 17.66
C SER A 208 4.28 -14.11 18.78
N GLY A 209 3.42 -13.34 19.47
CA GLY A 209 3.81 -12.39 20.50
C GLY A 209 4.08 -10.97 19.99
N ASP A 210 3.87 -10.69 18.70
CA ASP A 210 4.04 -9.35 18.16
C ASP A 210 2.92 -8.45 18.66
N VAL A 211 3.28 -7.26 19.15
CA VAL A 211 2.31 -6.25 19.59
C VAL A 211 1.67 -5.62 18.37
N LEU A 212 0.37 -5.82 18.21
CA LEU A 212 -0.42 -5.27 17.10
C LEU A 212 -0.91 -3.85 17.43
N THR A 213 -1.33 -3.65 18.68
CA THR A 213 -1.80 -2.35 19.17
C THR A 213 -1.83 -2.34 20.70
N THR A 214 -1.88 -1.14 21.26
CA THR A 214 -2.16 -0.91 22.68
C THR A 214 -3.38 0.00 22.83
N ALA A 215 -4.09 -0.16 23.92
CA ALA A 215 -5.19 0.69 24.32
C ALA A 215 -5.12 0.94 25.83
N ASN A 216 -6.01 1.77 26.35
CA ASN A 216 -6.10 2.03 27.77
C ASN A 216 -7.53 1.82 28.25
N LEU A 217 -7.65 1.40 29.51
CA LEU A 217 -8.92 1.42 30.21
C LEU A 217 -9.46 2.85 30.31
N GLY A 218 -10.74 3.02 30.01
CA GLY A 218 -11.48 4.25 30.28
C GLY A 218 -11.80 4.42 31.76
N ALA A 219 -12.62 5.44 32.07
CA ALA A 219 -13.08 5.68 33.43
C ALA A 219 -13.88 4.48 33.96
N GLY A 220 -13.56 4.05 35.19
CA GLY A 220 -14.25 2.97 35.87
C GLY A 220 -15.62 3.40 36.38
N HIS A 221 -16.65 2.60 36.11
CA HIS A 221 -18.02 2.81 36.58
C HIS A 221 -18.65 1.51 37.07
N GLY A 222 -19.54 1.57 38.05
CA GLY A 222 -20.19 0.37 38.56
C GLY A 222 -20.83 0.54 39.93
N SER A 223 -20.70 -0.48 40.75
CA SER A 223 -21.24 -0.54 42.10
C SER A 223 -20.14 -0.96 43.08
N PRO A 224 -19.17 -0.09 43.39
CA PRO A 224 -18.21 -0.36 44.45
C PRO A 224 -18.91 -0.66 45.78
N PRO A 225 -18.35 -1.54 46.63
CA PRO A 225 -17.09 -2.27 46.46
C PRO A 225 -17.21 -3.59 45.67
N PHE A 226 -18.36 -3.91 45.08
CA PHE A 226 -18.61 -5.21 44.43
C PHE A 226 -18.15 -5.28 42.97
N MET A 227 -18.24 -4.17 42.24
CA MET A 227 -17.99 -4.19 40.79
C MET A 227 -17.49 -2.84 40.29
N CYS A 228 -16.49 -2.89 39.42
CA CYS A 228 -16.04 -1.77 38.63
C CYS A 228 -15.77 -2.19 37.18
N LYS A 229 -16.42 -1.52 36.23
CA LYS A 229 -16.30 -1.78 34.79
C LYS A 229 -15.54 -0.66 34.11
N PHE A 230 -14.63 -1.02 33.23
CA PHE A 230 -13.78 -0.12 32.47
C PHE A 230 -13.96 -0.38 30.98
N PRO A 231 -14.52 0.58 30.21
CA PRO A 231 -14.64 0.42 28.77
C PRO A 231 -13.28 0.62 28.10
N PHE A 232 -13.03 -0.07 27.00
CA PHE A 232 -11.84 0.16 26.18
C PHE A 232 -12.14 -0.04 24.70
N LYS A 233 -11.30 0.53 23.84
CA LYS A 233 -11.43 0.44 22.38
C LYS A 233 -10.06 0.31 21.73
N PHE A 234 -9.97 -0.52 20.70
CA PHE A 234 -8.77 -0.64 19.86
C PHE A 234 -9.13 -1.00 18.43
N THR A 235 -8.14 -0.97 17.53
CA THR A 235 -8.30 -1.41 16.13
C THR A 235 -7.15 -2.35 15.75
N VAL A 236 -7.48 -3.49 15.16
CA VAL A 236 -6.53 -4.48 14.60
C VAL A 236 -6.97 -4.87 13.19
N MET A 237 -6.07 -5.48 12.41
CA MET A 237 -6.38 -5.99 11.07
C MET A 237 -6.82 -7.45 11.13
N ASP A 238 -7.75 -7.90 10.29
CA ASP A 238 -8.32 -9.27 10.29
C ASP A 238 -7.44 -10.38 9.68
N GLY A 239 -6.11 -10.24 9.81
CA GLY A 239 -5.11 -11.08 9.13
C GLY A 239 -4.39 -12.10 10.00
N GLU A 240 -4.62 -12.13 11.32
CA GLU A 240 -3.79 -12.93 12.24
C GLU A 240 -4.23 -14.41 12.27
N PRO A 241 -3.42 -15.35 11.74
CA PRO A 241 -3.84 -16.75 11.57
C PRO A 241 -4.05 -17.49 12.89
N GLY A 242 -3.29 -17.14 13.93
CA GLY A 242 -3.44 -17.71 15.27
C GLY A 242 -4.38 -16.91 16.18
N GLY A 243 -5.05 -15.89 15.67
CA GLY A 243 -5.93 -15.00 16.44
C GLY A 243 -5.18 -13.94 17.26
N TYR A 244 -5.87 -13.36 18.23
CA TYR A 244 -5.47 -12.20 19.00
C TYR A 244 -5.45 -12.55 20.48
N MET A 245 -4.42 -12.11 21.19
CA MET A 245 -4.33 -12.20 22.64
C MET A 245 -4.54 -10.81 23.23
N ILE A 246 -5.55 -10.67 24.08
CA ILE A 246 -5.85 -9.41 24.78
C ILE A 246 -5.44 -9.58 26.24
N GLU A 247 -4.57 -8.69 26.71
CA GLU A 247 -3.99 -8.71 28.04
C GLU A 247 -4.14 -7.36 28.72
N LEU A 248 -4.38 -7.37 30.03
CA LEU A 248 -4.34 -6.18 30.89
C LEU A 248 -3.11 -6.28 31.81
N GLY A 249 -2.15 -5.37 31.64
CA GLY A 249 -0.90 -5.41 32.42
C GLY A 249 -0.21 -6.78 32.31
N ASP A 250 0.08 -7.41 33.45
CA ASP A 250 0.69 -8.75 33.53
C ASP A 250 -0.28 -9.81 34.06
N ARG A 251 -1.60 -9.59 33.88
CA ARG A 251 -2.66 -10.43 34.50
C ARG A 251 -3.12 -11.59 33.63
N GLY A 252 -2.34 -11.93 32.61
CA GLY A 252 -2.63 -12.98 31.65
C GLY A 252 -3.46 -12.49 30.48
N SER A 253 -3.55 -13.35 29.47
CA SER A 253 -4.16 -13.04 28.19
C SER A 253 -5.37 -13.93 27.89
N ILE A 254 -6.33 -13.36 27.18
CA ILE A 254 -7.48 -14.09 26.64
C ILE A 254 -7.37 -14.11 25.13
N HIS A 255 -7.56 -15.30 24.56
CA HIS A 255 -7.55 -15.53 23.13
C HIS A 255 -8.89 -15.18 22.49
N TYR A 256 -8.83 -14.51 21.34
CA TYR A 256 -9.96 -14.21 20.48
C TYR A 256 -9.62 -14.52 19.02
N SER A 257 -10.57 -15.06 18.27
CA SER A 257 -10.47 -15.13 16.82
C SER A 257 -10.87 -13.79 16.18
N ALA A 258 -10.52 -13.60 14.90
CA ALA A 258 -11.01 -12.45 14.13
C ALA A 258 -12.54 -12.40 14.04
N ALA A 259 -13.21 -13.57 14.09
CA ALA A 259 -14.66 -13.65 14.09
C ALA A 259 -15.24 -13.14 15.42
N ASP A 260 -14.62 -13.50 16.55
CA ASP A 260 -15.05 -13.04 17.86
C ASP A 260 -14.96 -11.52 17.95
N LEU A 261 -13.83 -10.93 17.52
CA LEU A 261 -13.62 -9.48 17.56
C LEU A 261 -14.59 -8.68 16.67
N LYS A 262 -15.20 -9.31 15.67
CA LYS A 262 -16.21 -8.69 14.79
C LYS A 262 -17.61 -8.66 15.42
N ILE A 263 -17.86 -9.47 16.45
CA ILE A 263 -19.13 -9.48 17.18
C ILE A 263 -19.13 -8.29 18.16
N PRO A 264 -20.12 -7.37 18.08
CA PRO A 264 -20.23 -6.28 19.03
C PRO A 264 -20.30 -6.80 20.47
N GLU A 265 -19.56 -6.17 21.38
CA GLU A 265 -19.56 -6.46 22.83
C GLU A 265 -19.08 -7.87 23.21
N SER A 266 -18.52 -8.66 22.28
CA SER A 266 -18.00 -10.01 22.57
C SER A 266 -16.78 -10.02 23.48
N VAL A 267 -16.04 -8.92 23.52
CA VAL A 267 -14.83 -8.78 24.33
C VAL A 267 -15.23 -8.29 25.73
N GLN A 268 -15.53 -9.26 26.59
CA GLN A 268 -15.80 -9.06 28.01
C GLN A 268 -14.74 -9.80 28.82
N ILE A 269 -13.98 -9.07 29.62
CA ILE A 269 -12.93 -9.62 30.47
C ILE A 269 -13.36 -9.39 31.90
N THR A 270 -13.33 -10.45 32.73
CA THR A 270 -13.65 -10.33 34.16
C THR A 270 -12.47 -10.84 34.98
N LEU A 271 -12.14 -10.10 36.02
CA LEU A 271 -11.11 -10.43 36.99
C LEU A 271 -11.70 -10.28 38.40
N GLY A 272 -11.37 -11.23 39.27
CA GLY A 272 -11.93 -11.33 40.61
C GLY A 272 -12.70 -12.64 40.82
N ASP A 273 -13.47 -12.72 41.90
CA ASP A 273 -14.17 -13.91 42.37
C ASP A 273 -15.69 -13.77 42.47
#